data_AF-A0AA38VD05-F1
#
_entry.id   AF-A0AA38VD05-F1
#
_cell.length_a   1.000
_cell.length_b   1.000
_cell.length_c   1.000
_cell.angle_alpha   90.00
_cell.angle_beta   90.00
_cell.angle_gamma   90.00
#
_symmetry.space_group_name_H-M   'P 1'
#
loop_
_entity.id
_entity.type
_entity.pdbx_description
1 polymer ?
#
loop_
_entity_poly.entity_id
_entity_poly.type
_entity_poly.pdbx_seq_one_letter_code
_entity_poly.pdbx_strand_id
1 'polypeptide(L)'
;MLTAETLPIVKKKGDALIAGTVHGDGTVTAQLTRLPGKNTVTDIAQLVEEAANSKPELQDLANKTASWFVPAMAVVVVVVVVIWIPAGIKALDYSAGKARGDVIIKSADTTEGARKTTDVVFDKTGTITEDQLAIAEQVNLRGSEGENIALAKSLVSGGRHPVSAAVDKYLAQQAVKAVSEAANIRVVPGAGIEAECKDLRLRAGNARWTSADSEAEVRLHASYPSSKPVTSAVHLVSGDQTKAVKAVADAGGIPPENVAGERTPAEKRDYISCLMEDKTRYVLFCGDGTNDAVAVAQANVGAQVGGGLTSSDVTQCAADVVLMNGLEGSPFLLNVSKASFHRMVFNFVWSGIYNLLTVTMASGAWVEFRIPPAYAGLGEMVSVVPVILAAVSMLLLKLRI
;
A
#
# COMPACT_ATOMS: atom_id res chain seq x y z
N MET A 1 59.54 14.44 57.08
CA MET A 1 58.56 14.34 55.97
C MET A 1 57.36 13.46 56.29
N LEU A 2 57.44 12.42 57.13
CA LEU A 2 56.28 11.56 57.47
C LEU A 2 55.57 11.90 58.80
N THR A 3 56.30 12.40 59.80
CA THR A 3 55.76 12.71 61.15
C THR A 3 55.46 14.20 61.36
N ALA A 4 55.71 15.05 60.35
CA ALA A 4 55.59 16.51 60.40
C ALA A 4 56.40 17.23 61.51
N GLU A 5 57.25 16.53 62.26
CA GLU A 5 58.17 17.16 63.22
C GLU A 5 59.30 17.87 62.47
N THR A 6 59.61 19.10 62.89
CA THR A 6 60.61 19.97 62.28
C THR A 6 62.03 19.73 62.79
N LEU A 7 62.18 19.10 63.96
CA LEU A 7 63.48 18.77 64.55
C LEU A 7 63.85 17.29 64.35
N PRO A 8 65.13 16.95 64.11
CA PRO A 8 65.57 15.57 64.02
C PRO A 8 65.35 14.82 65.34
N ILE A 9 64.69 13.66 65.25
CA ILE A 9 64.44 12.81 66.41
C ILE A 9 65.65 11.90 66.62
N VAL A 10 66.28 11.97 67.80
CA VAL A 10 67.41 11.10 68.16
C VAL A 10 66.92 9.67 68.38
N LYS A 11 67.54 8.70 67.71
CA LYS A 11 67.19 7.28 67.81
C LYS A 11 68.28 6.49 68.53
N LYS A 12 67.86 5.54 69.37
CA LYS A 12 68.73 4.62 70.09
C LYS A 12 68.55 3.18 69.59
N LYS A 13 69.50 2.32 69.96
CA LYS A 13 69.47 0.89 69.60
C LYS A 13 68.17 0.25 70.11
N GLY A 14 67.39 -0.32 69.19
CA GLY A 14 66.08 -0.92 69.46
C GLY A 14 64.89 -0.09 68.97
N ASP A 15 65.09 1.18 68.64
CA ASP A 15 64.02 2.03 68.11
C ASP A 15 63.69 1.69 66.65
N ALA A 16 62.40 1.75 66.31
CA ALA A 16 61.93 1.55 64.94
C ALA A 16 62.32 2.73 64.04
N LEU A 17 62.81 2.40 62.84
CA LEU A 17 63.08 3.35 61.77
C LEU A 17 61.99 3.24 60.69
N ILE A 18 61.52 4.38 60.21
CA ILE A 18 60.45 4.46 59.21
C ILE A 18 61.07 4.67 57.83
N ALA A 19 60.66 3.85 56.86
CA ALA A 19 61.09 4.00 55.47
C ALA A 19 60.71 5.39 54.93
N GLY A 20 61.62 6.05 54.21
CA GLY A 20 61.44 7.42 53.71
C GLY A 20 61.91 8.52 54.67
N THR A 21 62.48 8.18 55.83
CA THR A 21 63.12 9.15 56.74
C THR A 21 64.54 9.45 56.28
N VAL A 22 64.97 10.71 56.38
CA VAL A 22 66.35 11.12 56.07
C VAL A 22 67.21 10.96 57.32
N HIS A 23 68.34 10.26 57.18
CA HIS A 23 69.32 10.13 58.25
C HIS A 23 70.25 11.36 58.27
N GLY A 24 70.55 11.87 59.47
CA GLY A 24 71.49 12.98 59.67
C GLY A 24 72.95 12.52 59.69
N ASP A 25 73.75 13.09 60.59
CA ASP A 25 75.18 12.79 60.68
C ASP A 25 75.46 11.44 61.38
N GLY A 26 76.43 10.68 60.86
CA GLY A 26 76.92 9.41 61.43
C GLY A 26 76.63 8.19 60.57
N THR A 27 76.88 6.99 61.12
CA THR A 27 76.59 5.70 60.47
C THR A 27 75.60 4.90 61.30
N VAL A 28 74.53 4.42 60.66
CA VAL A 28 73.52 3.57 61.29
C VAL A 28 73.50 2.21 60.61
N THR A 29 73.64 1.16 61.41
CA THR A 29 73.36 -0.22 61.00
C THR A 29 72.00 -0.61 61.54
N ALA A 30 71.03 -0.81 60.65
CA ALA A 30 69.67 -1.16 61.01
C ALA A 30 69.32 -2.58 60.52
N GLN A 31 68.51 -3.29 61.29
CA GLN A 31 67.94 -4.56 60.88
C GLN A 31 66.64 -4.30 60.11
N LEU A 32 66.53 -4.88 58.92
CA LEU A 32 65.31 -4.78 58.12
C LEU A 32 64.19 -5.58 58.79
N THR A 33 63.15 -4.89 59.27
CA THR A 33 61.98 -5.52 59.90
C THR A 33 60.81 -5.76 58.94
N ARG A 34 60.77 -5.03 57.82
CA ARG A 34 59.76 -5.19 56.75
C ARG A 34 60.43 -5.26 55.38
N LEU A 35 59.87 -6.08 54.49
CA LEU A 35 60.41 -6.31 53.14
C LEU A 35 60.31 -5.06 52.24
N PRO A 36 61.21 -4.88 51.26
CA PRO A 36 61.08 -3.84 50.23
C PRO A 36 59.74 -3.99 49.49
N GLY A 37 58.98 -2.90 49.37
CA GLY A 37 57.62 -2.91 48.79
C GLY A 37 56.48 -3.19 49.77
N LYS A 38 56.75 -3.50 51.04
CA LYS A 38 55.75 -3.56 52.13
C LYS A 38 56.15 -2.65 53.28
N ASN A 39 56.28 -1.36 52.98
CA ASN A 39 56.71 -0.34 53.93
C ASN A 39 55.75 0.85 53.95
N THR A 40 55.94 1.74 54.92
CA THR A 40 55.07 2.88 55.18
C THR A 40 54.88 3.81 53.96
N VAL A 41 55.88 3.91 53.07
CA VAL A 41 55.75 4.73 51.85
C VAL A 41 54.85 4.04 50.84
N THR A 42 54.99 2.72 50.66
CA THR A 42 54.10 1.94 49.80
C THR A 42 52.67 1.92 50.34
N ASP A 43 52.50 1.78 51.66
CA ASP A 43 51.18 1.81 52.31
C ASP A 43 50.47 3.16 52.04
N ILE A 44 51.18 4.29 52.18
CA ILE A 44 50.63 5.63 51.91
C ILE A 44 50.34 5.82 50.40
N ALA A 45 51.24 5.38 49.52
CA ALA A 45 51.02 5.47 48.08
C ALA A 45 49.76 4.70 47.65
N GLN A 46 49.55 3.50 48.21
CA GLN A 46 48.37 2.69 47.94
C GLN A 46 47.09 3.36 48.47
N LEU A 47 47.11 3.93 49.67
CA LEU A 47 45.96 4.66 50.23
C LEU A 47 45.59 5.90 49.38
N VAL A 48 46.58 6.61 48.84
CA VAL A 48 46.34 7.76 47.95
C VAL A 48 45.76 7.31 46.60
N GLU A 49 46.26 6.20 46.05
CA GLU A 49 45.75 5.62 44.81
C GLU A 49 44.32 5.09 44.94
N GLU A 50 43.99 4.45 46.08
CA GLU A 50 42.63 4.01 46.42
C GLU A 50 41.67 5.20 46.57
N ALA A 51 42.11 6.29 47.21
CA ALA A 51 41.32 7.51 47.33
C ALA A 51 41.08 8.19 45.97
N ALA A 52 42.10 8.26 45.10
CA ALA A 52 41.99 8.86 43.78
C ALA A 52 41.09 8.06 42.81
N ASN A 53 41.01 6.74 43.00
CA ASN A 53 40.17 5.84 42.19
C ASN A 53 38.73 5.69 42.75
N SER A 54 38.40 6.37 43.86
CA SER A 54 37.03 6.41 44.36
C SER A 54 36.15 7.24 43.41
N LYS A 55 35.03 6.66 42.95
CA LYS A 55 34.19 7.27 41.91
C LYS A 55 33.42 8.50 42.46
N PRO A 56 33.20 9.55 41.65
CA PRO A 56 32.41 10.71 42.06
C PRO A 56 30.90 10.39 42.14
N GLU A 57 30.24 10.84 43.21
CA GLU A 57 28.82 10.58 43.54
C GLU A 57 27.81 10.97 42.43
N LEU A 58 28.16 11.94 41.58
CA LEU A 58 27.29 12.41 40.50
C LEU A 58 27.06 11.34 39.41
N GLN A 59 28.03 10.45 39.22
CA GLN A 59 27.95 9.36 38.24
C GLN A 59 27.00 8.23 38.71
N ASP A 60 26.89 8.03 40.03
CA ASP A 60 26.00 7.02 40.62
C ASP A 60 24.53 7.45 40.57
N LEU A 61 24.26 8.75 40.68
CA LEU A 61 22.90 9.27 40.53
C LEU A 61 22.37 9.05 39.11
N ALA A 62 23.20 9.35 38.10
CA ALA A 62 22.88 9.11 36.69
C ALA A 62 22.67 7.61 36.39
N ASN A 63 23.54 6.74 36.91
CA ASN A 63 23.38 5.29 36.76
C ASN A 63 22.12 4.75 37.44
N LYS A 64 21.76 5.28 38.62
CA LYS A 64 20.55 4.89 39.35
C LYS A 64 19.27 5.33 38.64
N THR A 65 19.28 6.52 38.04
CA THR A 65 18.16 6.96 37.20
C THR A 65 18.05 6.11 35.94
N ALA A 66 19.17 5.83 35.26
CA ALA A 66 19.20 4.99 34.06
C ALA A 66 18.74 3.55 34.34
N SER A 67 19.13 2.97 35.49
CA SER A 67 18.78 1.59 35.84
C SER A 67 17.30 1.36 36.04
N TRP A 68 16.53 2.39 36.42
CA TRP A 68 15.07 2.30 36.52
C TRP A 68 14.37 2.76 35.23
N PHE A 69 14.92 3.77 34.56
CA PHE A 69 14.32 4.34 33.35
C PHE A 69 14.30 3.35 32.17
N VAL A 70 15.41 2.65 31.91
CA VAL A 70 15.53 1.71 30.79
C VAL A 70 14.50 0.57 30.86
N PRO A 71 14.38 -0.18 31.98
CA PRO A 71 13.36 -1.22 32.09
C PRO A 71 11.94 -0.64 32.11
N ALA A 72 11.71 0.55 32.69
CA ALA A 72 10.39 1.20 32.63
C ALA A 72 9.96 1.50 31.19
N MET A 73 10.86 2.04 30.36
CA MET A 73 10.60 2.29 28.94
C MET A 73 10.36 0.99 28.16
N ALA A 74 11.14 -0.07 28.43
CA ALA A 74 10.92 -1.37 27.80
C ALA A 74 9.52 -1.94 28.13
N VAL A 75 9.07 -1.82 29.39
CA VAL A 75 7.71 -2.23 29.79
C VAL A 75 6.66 -1.39 29.08
N VAL A 76 6.84 -0.07 28.98
CA VAL A 76 5.92 0.81 28.24
C VAL A 76 5.84 0.41 26.76
N VAL A 77 6.96 0.12 26.10
CA VAL A 77 6.97 -0.36 24.71
C VAL A 77 6.19 -1.67 24.56
N VAL A 78 6.43 -2.65 25.45
CA VAL A 78 5.70 -3.93 25.44
C VAL A 78 4.21 -3.70 25.67
N VAL A 79 3.83 -2.86 26.63
CA VAL A 79 2.44 -2.52 26.92
C VAL A 79 1.78 -1.83 25.72
N VAL A 80 2.47 -0.88 25.07
CA VAL A 80 2.00 -0.23 23.85
C VAL A 80 1.76 -1.27 22.76
N VAL A 81 2.71 -2.16 22.50
CA VAL A 81 2.55 -3.24 21.49
C VAL A 81 1.40 -4.18 21.86
N VAL A 82 1.31 -4.61 23.12
CA VAL A 82 0.26 -5.53 23.60
C VAL A 82 -1.12 -4.90 23.62
N ILE A 83 -1.24 -3.57 23.76
CA ILE A 83 -2.51 -2.85 23.66
C ILE A 83 -2.84 -2.52 22.21
N TRP A 84 -1.86 -2.06 21.43
CA TRP A 84 -2.05 -1.64 20.04
C TRP A 84 -2.23 -2.80 19.07
N ILE A 85 -1.68 -3.99 19.32
CA ILE A 85 -1.95 -5.16 18.47
C ILE A 85 -3.44 -5.53 18.57
N PRO A 86 -4.04 -5.76 19.74
CA PRO A 86 -5.48 -6.03 19.86
C PRO A 86 -6.36 -4.83 19.53
N ALA A 87 -5.95 -3.59 19.85
CA ALA A 87 -6.71 -2.40 19.46
C ALA A 87 -6.64 -2.15 17.95
N GLY A 88 -5.50 -2.44 17.31
CA GLY A 88 -5.31 -2.46 15.88
C GLY A 88 -6.13 -3.57 15.25
N ILE A 89 -6.10 -4.80 15.78
CA ILE A 89 -6.95 -5.91 15.34
C ILE A 89 -8.43 -5.56 15.52
N LYS A 90 -8.86 -4.92 16.62
CA LYS A 90 -10.25 -4.47 16.84
C LYS A 90 -10.65 -3.24 16.01
N ALA A 91 -9.72 -2.35 15.70
CA ALA A 91 -9.93 -1.25 14.77
C ALA A 91 -9.98 -1.75 13.31
N LEU A 92 -9.26 -2.83 13.01
CA LEU A 92 -9.34 -3.62 11.78
C LEU A 92 -10.56 -4.57 11.79
N ASP A 93 -11.12 -4.88 12.98
CA ASP A 93 -12.42 -5.52 13.20
C ASP A 93 -13.59 -4.54 12.95
N TYR A 94 -13.31 -3.49 12.18
CA TYR A 94 -14.20 -2.99 11.13
C TYR A 94 -14.50 -4.10 10.09
N SER A 95 -14.92 -5.27 10.56
CA SER A 95 -15.17 -6.46 9.78
C SER A 95 -13.96 -6.91 8.95
N ALA A 96 -13.46 -8.11 9.24
CA ALA A 96 -12.70 -8.90 8.28
C ALA A 96 -13.44 -9.18 6.93
N GLY A 97 -14.57 -8.50 6.67
CA GLY A 97 -15.27 -8.38 5.39
C GLY A 97 -15.67 -6.95 4.98
N LYS A 98 -15.17 -5.88 5.63
CA LYS A 98 -15.27 -4.50 5.14
C LYS A 98 -13.91 -3.81 5.24
N ALA A 99 -13.01 -4.24 4.36
CA ALA A 99 -11.93 -3.35 3.93
C ALA A 99 -12.57 -2.00 3.58
N ARG A 100 -12.15 -0.92 4.25
CA ARG A 100 -12.68 0.43 3.99
C ARG A 100 -12.23 1.01 2.64
N GLY A 101 -11.64 0.16 1.81
CA GLY A 101 -11.33 0.39 0.42
C GLY A 101 -11.52 -0.93 -0.29
N ASP A 102 -12.23 -0.91 -1.41
CA ASP A 102 -12.44 -2.05 -2.29
C ASP A 102 -11.15 -2.41 -3.06
N VAL A 103 -10.00 -2.29 -2.41
CA VAL A 103 -8.66 -2.24 -2.99
C VAL A 103 -7.69 -2.95 -2.05
N ILE A 104 -7.10 -4.04 -2.53
CA ILE A 104 -6.03 -4.78 -1.84
C ILE A 104 -4.70 -4.38 -2.49
N ILE A 105 -3.81 -3.77 -1.72
CA ILE A 105 -2.47 -3.36 -2.17
C ILE A 105 -1.46 -4.40 -1.65
N LYS A 106 -0.66 -5.00 -2.54
CA LYS A 106 0.29 -6.06 -2.14
C LYS A 106 1.64 -5.55 -1.64
N SER A 107 2.08 -4.38 -2.08
CA SER A 107 3.38 -3.83 -1.66
C SER A 107 3.34 -2.31 -1.45
N ALA A 108 4.34 -1.80 -0.73
CA ALA A 108 4.49 -0.36 -0.52
C ALA A 108 4.85 0.37 -1.84
N ASP A 109 5.65 -0.28 -2.69
CA ASP A 109 6.08 0.26 -3.99
C ASP A 109 4.88 0.53 -4.90
N THR A 110 3.85 -0.30 -4.82
CA THR A 110 2.57 -0.11 -5.50
C THR A 110 1.87 1.19 -5.11
N THR A 111 1.94 1.56 -3.82
CA THR A 111 1.36 2.82 -3.33
C THR A 111 2.15 4.02 -3.86
N GLU A 112 3.46 3.90 -3.98
CA GLU A 112 4.30 4.92 -4.59
C GLU A 112 4.03 5.05 -6.10
N GLY A 113 3.92 3.93 -6.80
CA GLY A 113 3.57 3.87 -8.22
C GLY A 113 2.22 4.51 -8.50
N ALA A 114 1.19 4.16 -7.72
CA ALA A 114 -0.17 4.71 -7.87
C ALA A 114 -0.22 6.23 -7.63
N ARG A 115 0.61 6.77 -6.73
CA ARG A 115 0.72 8.23 -6.59
C ARG A 115 1.26 8.87 -7.87
N LYS A 116 2.28 8.26 -8.47
CA LYS A 116 3.00 8.79 -9.65
C LYS A 116 2.21 8.61 -10.94
N THR A 117 1.19 7.75 -10.97
CA THR A 117 0.37 7.45 -12.15
C THR A 117 -0.11 8.70 -12.89
N THR A 118 0.30 8.78 -14.15
CA THR A 118 -0.08 9.81 -15.13
C THR A 118 -1.03 9.25 -16.18
N ASP A 119 -0.99 7.95 -16.45
CA ASP A 119 -1.77 7.30 -17.51
C ASP A 119 -2.46 6.07 -16.92
N VAL A 120 -3.77 5.93 -17.15
CA VAL A 120 -4.55 4.76 -16.75
C VAL A 120 -5.03 4.05 -18.00
N VAL A 121 -4.61 2.80 -18.15
CA VAL A 121 -4.95 1.95 -19.29
C VAL A 121 -5.95 0.90 -18.81
N PHE A 122 -7.11 0.84 -19.45
CA PHE A 122 -8.13 -0.16 -19.17
C PHE A 122 -8.18 -1.22 -20.27
N ASP A 123 -8.37 -2.48 -19.89
CA ASP A 123 -8.97 -3.45 -20.79
C ASP A 123 -10.47 -3.20 -20.94
N LYS A 124 -11.05 -3.65 -22.05
CA LYS A 124 -12.49 -3.52 -22.29
C LYS A 124 -13.28 -4.65 -21.62
N THR A 125 -12.95 -5.90 -21.93
CA THR A 125 -13.84 -7.05 -21.71
C THR A 125 -13.63 -7.60 -20.32
N GLY A 126 -14.64 -7.49 -19.46
CA GLY A 126 -14.56 -7.92 -18.06
C GLY A 126 -13.98 -6.87 -17.11
N THR A 127 -13.47 -5.77 -17.67
CA THR A 127 -12.93 -4.62 -16.95
C THR A 127 -13.86 -3.40 -17.02
N ILE A 128 -14.10 -2.82 -18.20
CA ILE A 128 -15.10 -1.75 -18.40
C ILE A 128 -16.49 -2.34 -18.60
N THR A 129 -16.58 -3.45 -19.33
CA THR A 129 -17.85 -4.13 -19.58
C THR A 129 -18.04 -5.27 -18.60
N GLU A 130 -19.28 -5.49 -18.16
CA GLU A 130 -19.62 -6.69 -17.40
C GLU A 130 -19.44 -7.96 -18.24
N ASP A 131 -19.06 -9.06 -17.60
CA ASP A 131 -18.88 -10.38 -18.23
C ASP A 131 -20.23 -11.02 -18.64
N GLN A 132 -21.34 -10.50 -18.10
CA GLN A 132 -22.68 -10.94 -18.49
C GLN A 132 -23.23 -10.06 -19.62
N LEU A 133 -23.61 -10.70 -20.72
CA LEU A 133 -24.39 -10.05 -21.76
C LEU A 133 -25.78 -9.69 -21.21
N ALA A 134 -26.15 -8.43 -21.36
CA ALA A 134 -27.46 -7.89 -21.04
C ALA A 134 -28.08 -7.22 -22.26
N ILE A 135 -29.41 -7.20 -22.32
CA ILE A 135 -30.14 -6.48 -23.36
C ILE A 135 -30.15 -5.00 -23.00
N ALA A 136 -29.47 -4.19 -23.82
CA ALA A 136 -29.41 -2.74 -23.63
C ALA A 136 -30.71 -2.04 -24.06
N GLU A 137 -31.30 -2.49 -25.16
CA GLU A 137 -32.51 -1.91 -25.73
C GLU A 137 -33.32 -2.98 -26.45
N GLN A 138 -34.65 -2.90 -26.35
CA GLN A 138 -35.59 -3.70 -27.12
C GLN A 138 -36.46 -2.75 -27.93
N VAL A 139 -36.40 -2.87 -29.25
CA VAL A 139 -37.25 -2.10 -30.17
C VAL A 139 -38.14 -3.06 -30.93
N ASN A 140 -39.45 -2.85 -30.84
CA ASN A 140 -40.43 -3.56 -31.66
C ASN A 140 -40.75 -2.74 -32.90
N LEU A 141 -40.33 -3.21 -34.07
CA LEU A 141 -40.51 -2.50 -35.33
C LEU A 141 -41.94 -2.66 -35.88
N ARG A 142 -42.52 -3.87 -35.80
CA ARG A 142 -43.82 -4.20 -36.41
C ARG A 142 -44.52 -5.33 -35.65
N GLY A 143 -45.85 -5.25 -35.56
CA GLY A 143 -46.70 -6.29 -34.96
C GLY A 143 -46.86 -6.17 -33.45
N SER A 144 -47.60 -7.12 -32.86
CA SER A 144 -47.87 -7.15 -31.42
C SER A 144 -46.60 -7.51 -30.64
N GLU A 145 -46.25 -6.68 -29.66
CA GLU A 145 -45.06 -6.89 -28.82
C GLU A 145 -45.07 -8.23 -28.09
N GLY A 146 -46.24 -8.63 -27.57
CA GLY A 146 -46.39 -9.92 -26.89
C GLY A 146 -46.17 -11.12 -27.81
N GLU A 147 -46.59 -11.04 -29.08
CA GLU A 147 -46.36 -12.12 -30.06
C GLU A 147 -44.87 -12.20 -30.44
N ASN A 148 -44.22 -11.07 -30.67
CA ASN A 148 -42.81 -11.02 -31.02
C ASN A 148 -41.91 -11.53 -29.88
N ILE A 149 -42.23 -11.15 -28.63
CA ILE A 149 -41.54 -11.68 -27.44
C ILE A 149 -41.71 -13.20 -27.36
N ALA A 150 -42.92 -13.71 -27.58
CA ALA A 150 -43.19 -15.14 -27.50
C ALA A 150 -42.44 -15.93 -28.59
N LEU A 151 -42.39 -15.41 -29.83
CA LEU A 151 -41.65 -16.01 -30.93
C LEU A 151 -40.13 -15.97 -30.70
N ALA A 152 -39.61 -14.84 -30.22
CA ALA A 152 -38.20 -14.69 -29.87
C ALA A 152 -37.80 -15.67 -28.75
N LYS A 153 -38.64 -15.80 -27.72
CA LYS A 153 -38.44 -16.74 -26.61
C LYS A 153 -38.44 -18.20 -27.08
N SER A 154 -39.38 -18.59 -27.94
CA SER A 154 -39.38 -19.93 -28.55
C SER A 154 -38.12 -20.22 -29.36
N LEU A 155 -37.46 -19.20 -29.92
CA LEU A 155 -36.24 -19.35 -30.71
C LEU A 155 -34.99 -19.53 -29.84
N VAL A 156 -34.88 -18.78 -28.74
CA VAL A 156 -33.67 -18.77 -27.89
C VAL A 156 -33.71 -19.78 -26.75
N SER A 157 -34.91 -20.23 -26.36
CA SER A 157 -35.12 -21.20 -25.28
C SER A 157 -34.35 -22.50 -25.56
N GLY A 158 -33.48 -22.89 -24.62
CA GLY A 158 -32.64 -24.09 -24.73
C GLY A 158 -31.34 -23.92 -25.53
N GLY A 159 -31.05 -22.70 -26.03
CA GLY A 159 -29.78 -22.37 -26.68
C GLY A 159 -28.61 -22.27 -25.70
N ARG A 160 -27.46 -22.90 -26.01
CA ARG A 160 -26.24 -22.83 -25.19
C ARG A 160 -25.35 -21.61 -25.47
N HIS A 161 -25.68 -20.81 -26.48
CA HIS A 161 -24.86 -19.65 -26.87
C HIS A 161 -25.05 -18.49 -25.88
N PRO A 162 -23.99 -17.78 -25.45
CA PRO A 162 -24.09 -16.70 -24.45
C PRO A 162 -25.12 -15.61 -24.79
N VAL A 163 -25.18 -15.20 -26.06
CA VAL A 163 -26.18 -14.23 -26.55
C VAL A 163 -27.61 -14.78 -26.41
N SER A 164 -27.85 -16.04 -26.76
CA SER A 164 -29.17 -16.67 -26.63
C SER A 164 -29.59 -16.80 -25.17
N ALA A 165 -28.66 -17.16 -24.28
CA ALA A 165 -28.90 -17.25 -22.85
C ALA A 165 -29.26 -15.87 -22.24
N ALA A 166 -28.58 -14.80 -22.68
CA ALA A 166 -28.87 -13.43 -22.25
C ALA A 166 -30.27 -12.97 -22.70
N VAL A 167 -30.61 -13.21 -23.98
CA VAL A 167 -31.94 -12.89 -24.52
C VAL A 167 -33.02 -13.71 -23.80
N ASP A 168 -32.82 -15.01 -23.60
CA ASP A 168 -33.79 -15.88 -22.91
C ASP A 168 -34.02 -15.43 -21.46
N LYS A 169 -32.95 -15.12 -20.72
CA LYS A 169 -33.03 -14.58 -19.36
C LYS A 169 -33.83 -13.28 -19.31
N TYR A 170 -33.64 -12.39 -20.29
CA TYR A 170 -34.37 -11.13 -20.37
C TYR A 170 -35.86 -11.32 -20.72
N LEU A 171 -36.16 -12.15 -21.74
CA LEU A 171 -37.55 -12.44 -22.14
C LEU A 171 -38.31 -13.28 -21.11
N ALA A 172 -37.61 -14.04 -20.26
CA ALA A 172 -38.21 -14.76 -19.14
C ALA A 172 -38.84 -13.81 -18.10
N GLN A 173 -38.26 -12.61 -17.91
CA GLN A 173 -38.74 -11.62 -16.94
C GLN A 173 -40.04 -10.93 -17.38
N GLN A 174 -40.33 -10.90 -18.68
CA GLN A 174 -41.49 -10.18 -19.24
C GLN A 174 -42.82 -10.95 -19.17
N ALA A 175 -42.87 -12.08 -18.43
CA ALA A 175 -44.08 -12.87 -18.14
C ALA A 175 -44.90 -13.38 -19.36
N VAL A 176 -44.35 -13.32 -20.57
CA VAL A 176 -45.00 -13.87 -21.77
C VAL A 176 -44.72 -15.38 -21.86
N LYS A 177 -45.79 -16.17 -22.02
CA LYS A 177 -45.69 -17.63 -22.27
C LYS A 177 -45.19 -17.86 -23.70
N ALA A 178 -44.21 -18.75 -23.86
CA ALA A 178 -43.73 -19.16 -25.17
C ALA A 178 -44.90 -19.67 -26.03
N VAL A 179 -44.98 -19.19 -27.26
CA VAL A 179 -46.01 -19.62 -28.21
C VAL A 179 -45.44 -20.78 -29.00
N SER A 180 -45.88 -22.00 -28.69
CA SER A 180 -45.56 -23.27 -29.41
C SER A 180 -44.05 -23.57 -29.54
N GLU A 181 -43.66 -24.83 -29.37
CA GLU A 181 -42.25 -25.21 -29.54
C GLU A 181 -41.79 -24.90 -30.97
N ALA A 182 -40.70 -24.14 -31.11
CA ALA A 182 -40.06 -23.94 -32.40
C ALA A 182 -39.46 -25.27 -32.86
N ALA A 183 -39.82 -25.72 -34.06
CA ALA A 183 -39.31 -26.95 -34.65
C ALA A 183 -38.03 -26.65 -35.47
N ASN A 184 -37.14 -27.63 -35.56
CA ASN A 184 -35.93 -27.59 -36.41
C ASN A 184 -35.00 -26.39 -36.16
N ILE A 185 -34.68 -26.10 -34.89
CA ILE A 185 -33.70 -25.05 -34.55
C ILE A 185 -32.33 -25.43 -35.11
N ARG A 186 -31.81 -24.61 -36.02
CA ARG A 186 -30.49 -24.77 -36.63
C ARG A 186 -29.60 -23.57 -36.31
N VAL A 187 -28.41 -23.86 -35.79
CA VAL A 187 -27.37 -22.86 -35.58
C VAL A 187 -26.59 -22.69 -36.88
N VAL A 188 -26.47 -21.44 -37.34
CA VAL A 188 -25.66 -21.04 -38.50
C VAL A 188 -24.44 -20.28 -37.98
N PRO A 189 -23.24 -20.90 -37.98
CA PRO A 189 -22.02 -20.28 -37.47
C PRO A 189 -21.76 -18.91 -38.11
N GLY A 190 -21.43 -17.92 -37.28
CA GLY A 190 -21.15 -16.55 -37.74
C GLY A 190 -22.36 -15.72 -38.17
N ALA A 191 -23.57 -16.30 -38.16
CA ALA A 191 -24.81 -15.60 -38.51
C ALA A 191 -25.78 -15.54 -37.33
N GLY A 192 -26.20 -16.70 -36.80
CA GLY A 192 -27.19 -16.79 -35.73
C GLY A 192 -27.92 -18.13 -35.69
N ILE A 193 -29.21 -18.10 -35.39
CA ILE A 193 -30.09 -19.27 -35.31
C ILE A 193 -31.32 -19.08 -36.19
N GLU A 194 -31.80 -20.18 -36.77
CA GLU A 194 -33.05 -20.23 -37.54
C GLU A 194 -33.94 -21.37 -37.04
N ALA A 195 -35.26 -21.18 -37.09
CA ALA A 195 -36.23 -22.19 -36.71
C ALA A 195 -37.53 -22.04 -37.50
N GLU A 196 -38.36 -23.09 -37.49
CA GLU A 196 -39.68 -23.09 -38.09
C GLU A 196 -40.75 -23.08 -36.99
N CYS A 197 -41.69 -22.15 -37.06
CA CYS A 197 -42.80 -22.04 -36.12
C CYS A 197 -44.09 -21.67 -36.86
N LYS A 198 -45.13 -22.51 -36.79
CA LYS A 198 -46.46 -22.26 -37.38
C LYS A 198 -46.39 -21.72 -38.83
N ASP A 199 -45.68 -22.43 -39.69
CA ASP A 199 -45.46 -22.11 -41.12
C ASP A 199 -44.62 -20.84 -41.40
N LEU A 200 -44.00 -20.25 -40.38
CA LEU A 200 -43.08 -19.12 -40.50
C LEU A 200 -41.64 -19.56 -40.23
N ARG A 201 -40.69 -19.02 -41.02
CA ARG A 201 -39.26 -19.19 -40.78
C ARG A 201 -38.75 -18.02 -39.95
N LEU A 202 -38.39 -18.30 -38.71
CA LEU A 202 -37.84 -17.33 -37.77
C LEU A 202 -36.31 -17.34 -37.84
N ARG A 203 -35.70 -16.17 -37.72
CA ARG A 203 -34.24 -15.99 -37.68
C ARG A 203 -33.88 -14.98 -36.60
N ALA A 204 -32.88 -15.29 -35.79
CA ALA A 204 -32.22 -14.32 -34.92
C ALA A 204 -30.71 -14.42 -35.10
N GLY A 205 -30.03 -13.29 -35.14
CA GLY A 205 -28.61 -13.24 -35.45
C GLY A 205 -28.15 -11.82 -35.71
N ASN A 206 -27.00 -11.69 -36.37
CA ASN A 206 -26.51 -10.39 -36.78
C ASN A 206 -27.47 -9.69 -37.78
N ALA A 207 -27.44 -8.36 -37.79
CA ALA A 207 -28.34 -7.54 -38.61
C ALA A 207 -28.23 -7.85 -40.12
N ARG A 208 -27.03 -8.22 -40.58
CA ARG A 208 -26.79 -8.62 -41.98
C ARG A 208 -27.52 -9.89 -42.38
N TRP A 209 -27.60 -10.85 -41.47
CA TRP A 209 -28.30 -12.12 -41.69
C TRP A 209 -29.83 -11.96 -41.61
N THR A 210 -30.30 -11.14 -40.68
CA THR A 210 -31.72 -10.84 -40.50
C THR A 210 -32.23 -9.77 -41.47
N SER A 211 -31.36 -9.20 -42.30
CA SER A 211 -31.67 -8.09 -43.22
C SER A 211 -32.20 -6.83 -42.52
N ALA A 212 -31.76 -6.60 -41.27
CA ALA A 212 -32.14 -5.46 -40.44
C ALA A 212 -31.12 -4.31 -40.46
N ASP A 213 -30.11 -4.38 -41.34
CA ASP A 213 -29.01 -3.40 -41.42
C ASP A 213 -29.47 -1.95 -41.67
N SER A 214 -30.63 -1.74 -42.30
CA SER A 214 -31.15 -0.40 -42.62
C SER A 214 -31.88 0.28 -41.47
N GLU A 215 -32.21 -0.43 -40.39
CA GLU A 215 -33.04 0.09 -39.28
C GLU A 215 -32.33 0.08 -37.92
N ALA A 216 -31.11 -0.48 -37.83
CA ALA A 216 -30.36 -0.59 -36.58
C ALA A 216 -29.39 0.59 -36.40
N GLU A 217 -29.75 1.55 -35.57
CA GLU A 217 -28.86 2.59 -35.07
C GLU A 217 -28.33 2.18 -33.69
N VAL A 218 -27.03 1.92 -33.55
CA VAL A 218 -26.44 1.58 -32.25
C VAL A 218 -26.33 2.86 -31.42
N ARG A 219 -27.21 3.03 -30.44
CA ARG A 219 -27.12 4.10 -29.44
C ARG A 219 -26.78 3.49 -28.09
N LEU A 220 -25.73 4.00 -27.45
CA LEU A 220 -25.27 3.52 -26.15
C LEU A 220 -26.13 4.10 -25.02
N HIS A 221 -26.65 3.23 -24.15
CA HIS A 221 -27.62 3.58 -23.12
C HIS A 221 -27.02 3.73 -21.71
N ALA A 222 -25.73 4.04 -21.60
CA ALA A 222 -25.08 4.31 -20.33
C ALA A 222 -24.32 5.64 -20.37
N SER A 223 -24.83 6.64 -19.64
CA SER A 223 -23.99 7.72 -19.14
C SER A 223 -23.21 7.17 -17.96
N TYR A 224 -21.90 6.99 -18.13
CA TYR A 224 -21.03 6.98 -16.96
C TYR A 224 -21.19 8.33 -16.25
N PRO A 225 -21.41 8.35 -14.93
CA PRO A 225 -21.32 9.62 -14.22
C PRO A 225 -19.91 10.16 -14.47
N SER A 226 -19.86 11.34 -15.09
CA SER A 226 -18.67 12.17 -15.22
C SER A 226 -18.15 12.48 -13.82
N SER A 227 -17.49 11.52 -13.18
CA SER A 227 -16.57 11.80 -12.10
C SER A 227 -15.43 12.58 -12.74
N LYS A 228 -15.19 13.78 -12.22
CA LYS A 228 -14.17 14.71 -12.71
C LYS A 228 -12.90 13.94 -13.08
N PRO A 229 -12.24 14.30 -14.20
CA PRO A 229 -11.04 13.60 -14.60
C PRO A 229 -10.07 13.63 -13.43
N VAL A 230 -9.75 12.44 -12.93
CA VAL A 230 -8.45 12.22 -12.32
C VAL A 230 -7.45 12.77 -13.35
N THR A 231 -6.45 13.52 -12.90
CA THR A 231 -5.47 14.26 -13.71
C THR A 231 -4.62 13.39 -14.66
N SER A 232 -5.04 12.16 -14.91
CA SER A 232 -4.33 11.12 -15.63
C SER A 232 -5.00 10.89 -16.99
N ALA A 233 -4.20 10.75 -18.04
CA ALA A 233 -4.70 10.37 -19.36
C ALA A 233 -5.31 8.97 -19.31
N VAL A 234 -6.47 8.79 -19.94
CA VAL A 234 -7.16 7.49 -19.96
C VAL A 234 -6.95 6.85 -21.33
N HIS A 235 -6.67 5.54 -21.33
CA HIS A 235 -6.43 4.72 -22.51
C HIS A 235 -7.30 3.46 -22.46
N LEU A 236 -7.70 2.98 -23.64
CA LEU A 236 -8.46 1.74 -23.79
C LEU A 236 -7.76 0.81 -24.79
N VAL A 237 -7.39 -0.38 -24.34
CA VAL A 237 -6.72 -1.38 -25.17
C VAL A 237 -7.46 -2.70 -25.06
N SER A 238 -7.84 -3.31 -26.19
CA SER A 238 -8.57 -4.58 -26.18
C SER A 238 -8.27 -5.45 -27.40
N GLY A 239 -8.52 -6.76 -27.26
CA GLY A 239 -8.47 -7.72 -28.36
C GLY A 239 -9.71 -7.70 -29.26
N ASP A 240 -10.76 -6.99 -28.85
CA ASP A 240 -12.01 -6.89 -29.59
C ASP A 240 -11.89 -6.04 -30.86
N GLN A 241 -12.86 -6.21 -31.77
CA GLN A 241 -12.92 -5.44 -33.01
C GLN A 241 -12.88 -3.93 -32.77
N THR A 242 -12.12 -3.23 -33.59
CA THR A 242 -11.87 -1.79 -33.45
C THR A 242 -13.15 -0.97 -33.35
N LYS A 243 -14.21 -1.37 -34.07
CA LYS A 243 -15.52 -0.70 -34.02
C LYS A 243 -16.16 -0.75 -32.63
N ALA A 244 -16.11 -1.93 -31.99
CA ALA A 244 -16.68 -2.12 -30.66
C ALA A 244 -15.88 -1.37 -29.59
N VAL A 245 -14.55 -1.38 -29.69
CA VAL A 245 -13.67 -0.67 -28.76
C VAL A 245 -13.86 0.84 -28.87
N LYS A 246 -13.95 1.39 -30.09
CA LYS A 246 -14.22 2.82 -30.32
C LYS A 246 -15.58 3.24 -29.77
N ALA A 247 -16.62 2.44 -29.96
CA ALA A 247 -17.95 2.74 -29.42
C ALA A 247 -17.91 2.88 -27.88
N VAL A 248 -17.20 1.98 -27.18
CA VAL A 248 -17.02 2.07 -25.72
C VAL A 248 -16.16 3.27 -25.32
N ALA A 249 -15.08 3.55 -26.06
CA ALA A 249 -14.23 4.71 -25.83
C ALA A 249 -14.99 6.04 -25.97
N ASP A 250 -15.80 6.18 -27.03
CA ASP A 250 -16.60 7.37 -27.30
C ASP A 250 -17.61 7.62 -26.17
N ALA A 251 -18.24 6.56 -25.64
CA ALA A 251 -19.14 6.67 -24.49
C ALA A 251 -18.42 7.00 -23.17
N GLY A 252 -17.17 6.53 -23.02
CA GLY A 252 -16.31 6.86 -21.89
C GLY A 252 -15.63 8.24 -21.98
N GLY A 253 -15.79 8.95 -23.10
CA GLY A 253 -15.08 10.21 -23.37
C GLY A 253 -13.57 10.04 -23.54
N ILE A 254 -13.12 8.87 -23.98
CA ILE A 254 -11.70 8.58 -24.20
C ILE A 254 -11.30 9.08 -25.60
N PRO A 255 -10.24 9.88 -25.73
CA PRO A 255 -9.80 10.39 -27.01
C PRO A 255 -9.38 9.25 -27.98
N PRO A 256 -9.70 9.35 -29.28
CA PRO A 256 -9.47 8.27 -30.25
C PRO A 256 -7.99 7.89 -30.43
N GLU A 257 -7.06 8.80 -30.14
CA GLU A 257 -5.61 8.53 -30.11
C GLU A 257 -5.19 7.57 -28.99
N ASN A 258 -5.99 7.46 -27.94
CA ASN A 258 -5.72 6.61 -26.77
C ASN A 258 -6.45 5.27 -26.83
N VAL A 259 -6.95 4.89 -28.02
CA VAL A 259 -7.77 3.68 -28.23
C VAL A 259 -7.08 2.71 -29.18
N ALA A 260 -6.90 1.47 -28.74
CA ALA A 260 -6.35 0.39 -29.56
C ALA A 260 -7.22 -0.87 -29.48
N GLY A 261 -7.85 -1.25 -30.59
CA GLY A 261 -8.56 -2.52 -30.75
C GLY A 261 -7.72 -3.57 -31.49
N GLU A 262 -8.22 -4.80 -31.54
CA GLU A 262 -7.64 -5.94 -32.25
C GLU A 262 -6.20 -6.26 -31.83
N ARG A 263 -5.89 -6.12 -30.52
CA ARG A 263 -4.56 -6.37 -29.96
C ARG A 263 -4.45 -7.72 -29.27
N THR A 264 -3.38 -8.44 -29.60
CA THR A 264 -2.95 -9.65 -28.88
C THR A 264 -2.34 -9.31 -27.52
N PRO A 265 -2.23 -10.28 -26.58
CA PRO A 265 -1.58 -10.04 -25.28
C PRO A 265 -0.17 -9.44 -25.35
N ALA A 266 0.63 -9.87 -26.33
CA ALA A 266 1.98 -9.33 -26.55
C ALA A 266 1.94 -7.87 -27.02
N GLU A 267 1.01 -7.53 -27.92
CA GLU A 267 0.85 -6.15 -28.38
C GLU A 267 0.30 -5.22 -27.30
N LYS A 268 -0.52 -5.73 -26.36
CA LYS A 268 -0.95 -4.95 -25.19
C LYS A 268 0.25 -4.58 -24.31
N ARG A 269 1.16 -5.55 -24.07
CA ARG A 269 2.43 -5.31 -23.36
C ARG A 269 3.28 -4.27 -24.10
N ASP A 270 3.42 -4.40 -25.41
CA ASP A 270 4.24 -3.48 -26.20
C ASP A 270 3.65 -2.06 -26.23
N TYR A 271 2.31 -1.94 -26.22
CA TYR A 271 1.62 -0.65 -26.06
C TYR A 271 1.96 0.01 -24.73
N ILE A 272 1.91 -0.74 -23.63
CA ILE A 272 2.28 -0.25 -22.29
C ILE A 272 3.76 0.12 -22.24
N SER A 273 4.63 -0.73 -22.80
CA SER A 273 6.07 -0.47 -22.88
C SER A 273 6.36 0.82 -23.63
N CYS A 274 5.68 1.08 -24.74
CA CYS A 274 5.81 2.31 -25.53
C CYS A 274 5.40 3.55 -24.72
N LEU A 275 4.30 3.49 -23.95
CA LEU A 275 3.91 4.57 -23.04
C LEU A 275 4.96 4.82 -21.95
N MET A 276 5.62 3.75 -21.48
CA MET A 276 6.64 3.81 -20.42
C MET A 276 8.04 4.21 -20.93
N GLU A 277 8.27 4.33 -22.25
CA GLU A 277 9.54 4.84 -22.78
C GLU A 277 9.78 6.29 -22.33
N ASP A 278 8.71 7.06 -22.21
CA ASP A 278 8.74 8.37 -21.57
C ASP A 278 8.82 8.21 -20.05
N LYS A 279 10.00 8.48 -19.48
CA LYS A 279 10.26 8.37 -18.04
C LYS A 279 9.42 9.30 -17.17
N THR A 280 8.72 10.26 -17.77
CA THR A 280 7.79 11.13 -17.04
C THR A 280 6.42 10.49 -16.85
N ARG A 281 6.13 9.42 -17.60
CA ARG A 281 4.87 8.69 -17.51
C ARG A 281 4.95 7.52 -16.55
N TYR A 282 3.88 7.33 -15.80
CA TYR A 282 3.66 6.18 -14.94
C TYR A 282 2.33 5.56 -15.29
N VAL A 283 2.36 4.30 -15.73
CA VAL A 283 1.19 3.60 -16.26
C VAL A 283 0.58 2.70 -15.19
N LEU A 284 -0.71 2.93 -14.91
CA LEU A 284 -1.58 1.99 -14.20
C LEU A 284 -2.36 1.19 -15.24
N PHE A 285 -2.20 -0.12 -15.27
CA PHE A 285 -2.98 -0.99 -16.14
C PHE A 285 -4.03 -1.76 -15.34
N CYS A 286 -5.29 -1.72 -15.78
CA CYS A 286 -6.42 -2.41 -15.16
C CYS A 286 -6.95 -3.50 -16.10
N GLY A 287 -6.97 -4.75 -15.65
CA GLY A 287 -7.48 -5.90 -16.40
C GLY A 287 -8.04 -6.99 -15.49
N ASP A 288 -8.82 -7.93 -16.01
CA ASP A 288 -9.43 -9.03 -15.23
C ASP A 288 -9.08 -10.43 -15.80
N GLY A 289 -8.80 -10.50 -17.10
CA GLY A 289 -8.61 -11.76 -17.82
C GLY A 289 -7.18 -12.31 -17.80
N THR A 290 -7.03 -13.61 -18.04
CA THR A 290 -5.72 -14.30 -18.23
C THR A 290 -4.86 -13.64 -19.31
N ASN A 291 -5.51 -13.11 -20.35
CA ASN A 291 -4.88 -12.45 -21.48
C ASN A 291 -4.15 -11.16 -21.09
N ASP A 292 -4.52 -10.57 -19.95
CA ASP A 292 -3.98 -9.31 -19.48
C ASP A 292 -2.84 -9.48 -18.47
N ALA A 293 -2.59 -10.70 -17.98
CA ALA A 293 -1.54 -10.96 -16.99
C ALA A 293 -0.16 -10.42 -17.42
N VAL A 294 0.18 -10.50 -18.71
CA VAL A 294 1.44 -9.97 -19.25
C VAL A 294 1.47 -8.44 -19.25
N ALA A 295 0.33 -7.82 -19.57
CA ALA A 295 0.18 -6.36 -19.56
C ALA A 295 0.18 -5.81 -18.13
N VAL A 296 -0.53 -6.48 -17.22
CA VAL A 296 -0.57 -6.19 -15.77
C VAL A 296 0.84 -6.25 -15.17
N ALA A 297 1.62 -7.29 -15.47
CA ALA A 297 2.98 -7.45 -14.95
C ALA A 297 3.97 -6.43 -15.54
N GLN A 298 3.69 -5.88 -16.73
CA GLN A 298 4.57 -4.93 -17.42
C GLN A 298 4.39 -3.49 -16.92
N ALA A 299 3.19 -3.14 -16.48
CA ALA A 299 2.85 -1.79 -16.03
C ALA A 299 3.64 -1.38 -14.78
N ASN A 300 3.77 -0.07 -14.53
CA ASN A 300 4.34 0.40 -13.27
C ASN A 300 3.49 0.02 -12.07
N VAL A 301 2.17 -0.06 -12.27
CA VAL A 301 1.22 -0.62 -11.33
C VAL A 301 0.24 -1.47 -12.10
N GLY A 302 0.23 -2.77 -11.85
CA GLY A 302 -0.76 -3.70 -12.36
C GLY A 302 -1.94 -3.82 -11.42
N ALA A 303 -3.16 -3.53 -11.89
CA ALA A 303 -4.38 -3.70 -11.13
C ALA A 303 -5.26 -4.78 -11.76
N GLN A 304 -5.72 -5.71 -10.92
CA GLN A 304 -6.78 -6.63 -11.28
C GLN A 304 -8.14 -6.02 -10.96
N VAL A 305 -9.11 -6.17 -11.86
CA VAL A 305 -10.50 -5.78 -11.62
C VAL A 305 -11.34 -7.03 -11.31
N GLY A 306 -12.16 -6.95 -10.25
CA GLY A 306 -13.04 -8.03 -9.80
C GLY A 306 -12.45 -8.88 -8.68
N GLY A 307 -13.25 -9.11 -7.63
CA GLY A 307 -12.91 -9.95 -6.49
C GLY A 307 -13.67 -11.29 -6.48
N GLY A 308 -12.96 -12.39 -6.73
CA GLY A 308 -13.45 -13.77 -6.57
C GLY A 308 -13.94 -14.45 -7.87
N LEU A 309 -13.94 -15.81 -7.86
CA LEU A 309 -14.33 -16.87 -8.84
C LEU A 309 -14.37 -16.61 -10.36
N THR A 310 -14.63 -15.40 -10.85
CA THR A 310 -14.64 -15.01 -12.26
C THR A 310 -13.31 -14.39 -12.71
N SER A 311 -12.49 -13.92 -11.78
CA SER A 311 -11.17 -13.37 -12.10
C SER A 311 -10.11 -14.46 -12.32
N SER A 312 -9.21 -14.27 -13.26
CA SER A 312 -8.12 -15.23 -13.51
C SER A 312 -7.12 -15.31 -12.36
N ASP A 313 -6.87 -16.53 -11.86
CA ASP A 313 -5.79 -16.80 -10.88
C ASP A 313 -4.42 -16.31 -11.37
N VAL A 314 -4.18 -16.37 -12.68
CA VAL A 314 -2.90 -15.96 -13.30
C VAL A 314 -2.70 -14.45 -13.19
N THR A 315 -3.75 -13.69 -13.49
CA THR A 315 -3.74 -12.22 -13.39
C THR A 315 -3.68 -11.78 -11.94
N GLN A 316 -4.29 -12.55 -11.03
CA GLN A 316 -4.21 -12.27 -9.60
C GLN A 316 -2.81 -12.46 -9.07
N CYS A 317 -2.07 -13.47 -9.51
CA CYS A 317 -0.65 -13.61 -9.14
C CYS A 317 0.21 -12.46 -9.68
N ALA A 318 -0.07 -12.01 -10.90
CA ALA A 318 0.71 -10.96 -11.59
C ALA A 318 0.42 -9.53 -11.10
N ALA A 319 -0.80 -9.25 -10.63
CA ALA A 319 -1.21 -7.89 -10.25
C ALA A 319 -0.58 -7.41 -8.94
N ASP A 320 -0.28 -6.12 -8.86
CA ASP A 320 0.18 -5.45 -7.64
C ASP A 320 -1.00 -5.03 -6.74
N VAL A 321 -2.14 -4.74 -7.35
CA VAL A 321 -3.40 -4.34 -6.69
C VAL A 321 -4.54 -5.21 -7.14
N VAL A 322 -5.49 -5.52 -6.24
CA VAL A 322 -6.77 -6.15 -6.59
C VAL A 322 -7.92 -5.21 -6.21
N LEU A 323 -8.73 -4.83 -7.20
CA LEU A 323 -9.93 -4.01 -7.04
C LEU A 323 -11.16 -4.91 -6.90
N MET A 324 -11.73 -5.00 -5.70
CA MET A 324 -12.78 -5.97 -5.37
C MET A 324 -14.15 -5.62 -5.95
N ASN A 325 -14.54 -4.34 -5.93
CA ASN A 325 -15.86 -3.86 -6.40
C ASN A 325 -15.78 -3.20 -7.79
N GLY A 326 -14.84 -3.61 -8.63
CA GLY A 326 -14.68 -3.09 -9.98
C GLY A 326 -13.86 -1.79 -10.05
N LEU A 327 -14.08 -1.03 -11.12
CA LEU A 327 -13.27 0.14 -11.48
C LEU A 327 -13.36 1.32 -10.50
N GLU A 328 -14.40 1.35 -9.66
CA GLU A 328 -14.59 2.38 -8.62
C GLU A 328 -13.47 2.38 -7.57
N GLY A 329 -12.73 1.27 -7.45
CA GLY A 329 -11.55 1.20 -6.60
C GLY A 329 -10.35 2.01 -7.14
N SER A 330 -10.29 2.27 -8.46
CA SER A 330 -9.11 2.93 -9.06
C SER A 330 -8.93 4.39 -8.62
N PRO A 331 -9.96 5.27 -8.57
CA PRO A 331 -9.79 6.62 -8.05
C PRO A 331 -9.51 6.62 -6.55
N PHE A 332 -10.08 5.67 -5.80
CA PHE A 332 -9.79 5.49 -4.38
C PHE A 332 -8.31 5.16 -4.15
N LEU A 333 -7.75 4.20 -4.90
CA LEU A 333 -6.33 3.83 -4.85
C LEU A 333 -5.43 5.06 -5.07
N LEU A 334 -5.69 5.83 -6.13
CA LEU A 334 -4.89 7.01 -6.48
C LEU A 334 -4.96 8.10 -5.41
N ASN A 335 -6.15 8.34 -4.84
CA ASN A 335 -6.36 9.34 -3.80
C ASN A 335 -5.73 8.93 -2.46
N VAL A 336 -5.91 7.68 -2.04
CA VAL A 336 -5.25 7.13 -0.84
C VAL A 336 -3.74 7.20 -0.99
N SER A 337 -3.20 6.78 -2.13
CA SER A 337 -1.76 6.81 -2.40
C SER A 337 -1.18 8.22 -2.29
N LYS A 338 -1.84 9.22 -2.88
CA LYS A 338 -1.46 10.63 -2.75
C LYS A 338 -1.55 11.10 -1.29
N ALA A 339 -2.63 10.80 -0.58
CA ALA A 339 -2.85 11.25 0.80
C ALA A 339 -1.85 10.64 1.80
N SER A 340 -1.51 9.36 1.62
CA SER A 340 -0.52 8.63 2.41
C SER A 340 0.87 9.22 2.23
N PHE A 341 1.28 9.49 0.99
CA PHE A 341 2.60 10.05 0.71
C PHE A 341 2.80 11.45 1.31
N HIS A 342 1.81 12.34 1.21
CA HIS A 342 1.94 13.69 1.79
C HIS A 342 2.16 13.63 3.31
N ARG A 343 1.54 12.67 4.00
CA ARG A 343 1.75 12.45 5.44
C ARG A 343 3.11 11.84 5.73
N MET A 344 3.56 10.89 4.92
CA MET A 344 4.91 10.33 5.03
C MET A 344 5.97 11.42 4.88
N VAL A 345 5.84 12.30 3.87
CA VAL A 345 6.73 13.45 3.68
C VAL A 345 6.67 14.39 4.86
N PHE A 346 5.47 14.72 5.37
CA PHE A 346 5.32 15.52 6.57
C PHE A 346 6.07 14.91 7.76
N ASN A 347 5.88 13.61 8.02
CA ASN A 347 6.53 12.90 9.11
C ASN A 347 8.06 12.92 8.96
N PHE A 348 8.57 12.70 7.74
CA PHE A 348 9.99 12.70 7.44
C PHE A 348 10.61 14.10 7.61
N VAL A 349 9.98 15.13 7.06
CA VAL A 349 10.44 16.52 7.16
C VAL A 349 10.40 16.98 8.62
N TRP A 350 9.33 16.69 9.36
CA TRP A 350 9.21 17.02 10.78
C TRP A 350 10.30 16.36 11.62
N SER A 351 10.52 15.05 11.41
CA SER A 351 11.60 14.32 12.09
C SER A 351 12.97 14.92 11.79
N GLY A 352 13.23 15.27 10.53
CA GLY A 352 14.47 15.94 10.12
C GLY A 352 14.67 17.30 10.80
N ILE A 353 13.63 18.15 10.82
CA ILE A 353 13.67 19.46 11.48
C ILE A 353 13.93 19.29 12.98
N TYR A 354 13.20 18.41 13.65
CA TYR A 354 13.35 18.17 15.08
C TYR A 354 14.76 17.64 15.43
N ASN A 355 15.25 16.66 14.68
CA ASN A 355 16.58 16.08 14.92
C ASN A 355 17.69 17.11 14.68
N LEU A 356 17.57 17.95 13.63
CA LEU A 356 18.52 19.01 13.36
C LEU A 356 18.55 20.06 14.51
N LEU A 357 17.38 20.48 14.99
CA LEU A 357 17.28 21.40 16.13
C LEU A 357 17.90 20.77 17.39
N THR A 358 17.58 19.52 17.69
CA THR A 358 18.09 18.84 18.89
C THR A 358 19.61 18.67 18.87
N VAL A 359 20.18 18.28 17.73
CA VAL A 359 21.64 18.14 17.58
C VAL A 359 22.35 19.49 17.68
N THR A 360 21.80 20.55 17.09
CA THR A 360 22.41 21.89 17.18
C THR A 360 22.32 22.47 18.59
N MET A 361 21.24 22.21 19.32
CA MET A 361 21.10 22.59 20.74
C MET A 361 22.05 21.78 21.64
N ALA A 362 22.24 20.48 21.37
CA ALA A 362 23.11 19.61 22.16
C ALA A 362 24.61 19.85 21.90
N SER A 363 24.99 20.14 20.65
CA SER A 363 26.39 20.40 20.25
C SER A 363 26.92 21.76 20.72
N GLY A 364 26.07 22.61 21.31
CA GLY A 364 26.48 23.92 21.82
C GLY A 364 26.60 25.00 20.74
N ALA A 365 26.02 24.79 19.56
CA ALA A 365 25.92 25.82 18.51
C ALA A 365 25.09 27.04 18.97
N TRP A 366 24.23 26.84 19.97
CA TRP A 366 23.45 27.89 20.62
C TRP A 366 24.06 28.18 21.99
N VAL A 367 24.62 29.37 22.15
CA VAL A 367 25.42 29.75 23.33
C VAL A 367 24.54 29.99 24.57
N GLU A 368 23.30 30.46 24.38
CA GLU A 368 22.36 30.76 25.48
C GLU A 368 21.28 29.70 25.69
N PHE A 369 20.99 28.85 24.69
CA PHE A 369 19.91 27.86 24.74
C PHE A 369 20.48 26.43 24.75
N ARG A 370 20.64 25.85 25.94
CA ARG A 370 20.98 24.44 26.12
C ARG A 370 19.85 23.73 26.84
N ILE A 371 19.39 22.62 26.26
CA ILE A 371 18.41 21.74 26.91
C ILE A 371 19.19 20.82 27.86
N PRO A 372 18.97 20.89 29.20
CA PRO A 372 19.58 19.94 30.11
C PRO A 372 19.18 18.50 29.73
N PRO A 373 20.08 17.50 29.84
CA PRO A 373 19.79 16.11 29.45
C PRO A 373 18.53 15.52 30.09
N ALA A 374 18.16 15.99 31.28
CA ALA A 374 16.92 15.61 31.97
C ALA A 374 15.64 15.87 31.17
N TYR A 375 15.65 16.83 30.24
CA TYR A 375 14.49 17.19 29.40
C TYR A 375 14.52 16.53 28.01
N ALA A 376 15.56 15.74 27.68
CA ALA A 376 15.67 15.09 26.38
C ALA A 376 14.47 14.15 26.08
N GLY A 377 13.99 13.43 27.10
CA GLY A 377 12.80 12.57 26.96
C GLY A 377 11.49 13.33 26.73
N LEU A 378 11.35 14.54 27.28
CA LEU A 378 10.22 15.43 27.00
C LEU A 378 10.32 16.03 25.60
N GLY A 379 11.54 16.36 25.16
CA GLY A 379 11.81 16.76 23.78
C GLY A 379 11.35 15.70 22.80
N GLU A 380 11.66 14.42 23.07
CA GLU A 380 11.31 13.31 22.16
C GLU A 380 9.79 13.21 21.90
N MET A 381 8.96 13.57 22.87
CA MET A 381 7.51 13.63 22.66
C MET A 381 7.09 14.69 21.63
N VAL A 382 7.84 15.80 21.50
CA VAL A 382 7.60 16.84 20.48
C VAL A 382 7.88 16.31 19.07
N SER A 383 8.81 15.35 18.94
CA SER A 383 9.05 14.65 17.68
C SER A 383 7.93 13.66 17.35
N VAL A 384 7.57 12.82 18.31
CA VAL A 384 6.72 11.64 18.09
C VAL A 384 5.22 11.96 18.00
N VAL A 385 4.71 12.88 18.83
CA VAL A 385 3.26 13.15 18.90
C VAL A 385 2.70 13.67 17.56
N PRO A 386 3.30 14.65 16.86
CA PRO A 386 2.81 15.11 15.56
C PRO A 386 2.80 14.01 14.49
N VAL A 387 3.80 13.12 14.51
CA VAL A 387 3.91 11.98 13.59
C VAL A 387 2.77 10.98 13.82
N ILE A 388 2.48 10.66 15.07
CA ILE A 388 1.35 9.78 15.43
C ILE A 388 0.02 10.42 15.05
N LEU A 389 -0.18 11.71 15.34
CA LEU A 389 -1.41 12.42 14.98
C LEU A 389 -1.62 12.47 13.46
N ALA A 390 -0.56 12.73 12.70
CA ALA A 390 -0.60 12.69 11.24
C ALA A 390 -0.96 11.29 10.71
N ALA A 391 -0.40 10.23 11.30
CA ALA A 391 -0.74 8.85 10.95
C ALA A 391 -2.21 8.51 11.29
N VAL A 392 -2.67 8.82 12.51
CA VAL A 392 -4.04 8.55 12.96
C VAL A 392 -5.08 9.33 12.14
N SER A 393 -4.73 10.52 11.63
CA SER A 393 -5.61 11.28 10.75
C SER A 393 -6.02 10.52 9.47
N MET A 394 -5.26 9.50 9.07
CA MET A 394 -5.59 8.63 7.93
C MET A 394 -6.85 7.78 8.20
N LEU A 395 -7.06 7.33 9.43
CA LEU A 395 -8.24 6.53 9.81
C LEU A 395 -9.53 7.37 9.80
N LEU A 396 -9.39 8.70 9.87
CA LEU A 396 -10.47 9.68 9.88
C LEU A 396 -10.78 10.22 8.47
N LEU A 397 -10.02 9.85 7.45
CA LEU A 397 -10.28 10.22 6.06
C LEU A 397 -11.58 9.53 5.61
N LYS A 398 -12.69 10.27 5.71
CA LYS A 398 -13.90 9.98 4.93
C LYS A 398 -13.58 10.34 3.48
N LEU A 399 -12.95 9.42 2.74
CA LEU A 399 -12.94 9.53 1.29
C LEU A 399 -14.39 9.39 0.83
N ARG A 400 -14.95 10.49 0.33
CA ARG A 400 -16.19 10.43 -0.45
C ARG A 400 -15.87 9.57 -1.67
N ILE A 401 -16.47 8.38 -1.68
CA ILE A 401 -16.66 7.57 -2.89
C ILE A 401 -17.55 8.39 -3.83
#